data_AF-A0A3P6SW13-F1
#
_entry.id   AF-A0A3P6SW13-F1
#
_cell.length_a   1.000
_cell.length_b   1.000
_cell.length_c   1.000
_cell.angle_alpha   90.00
_cell.angle_beta   90.00
_cell.angle_gamma   90.00
#
_symmetry.space_group_name_H-M   'P 1'
#
loop_
_entity.id
_entity.type
_entity.pdbx_description
1 polymer ?
#
loop_
_entity_poly.entity_id
_entity_poly.type
_entity_poly.pdbx_seq_one_letter_code
_entity_poly.pdbx_strand_id
1 'polypeptide(L)'
;MTTLTGCPQCAAYNEQLNRKADEIKILQGHVLKLAHKLQDEGRRNDEVQELLNDKLVGLHDCAIKVGSPEKQLRSTTDDHAVNELSHPEVNSITDRDLEHIHSQLIEKDMKIMQLNDAVLEKERHIIELQEMCREQRELVQAKAKAFHIVQQKLLDISTRTTREDSTETEGAYIRGTSLTLLSSLQQPQKGRCHQHDSFLPGHAVVHFKMGSSGSPPPVDPSEECSSLTQDNDNLQDDFDADDALSLYKKKHRKKVTFDLPPRKEFKIVSSQEEDDNITQTIIDVTAENDQLRQTIQEMEKCASESQNRLGQLQTQLDEMRRNKQNQVLKARASMQGKIRDLEDKISTMNEEHLSKIEHLNASIETLRADREWTLEENARLLKLLNSYKEKLNDIWEALDARQEESKQLHAKLDDDRALVVHLADDLEKSQHAVNVLLEQKISVLDDVERLKEALEAQDQYIELLEKDTVIYEEHVGLLRDSLGASKVERKALIRSKAYEAKLRALEQEKEQMNRRSNGKLNFFRKY
;
A
#
# COMPACT_ATOMS: atom_id res chain seq x y z
N MET A 1 -71.73 13.26 4.29
CA MET A 1 -70.34 12.76 4.41
C MET A 1 -70.09 11.82 3.25
N THR A 2 -69.55 12.34 2.15
CA THR A 2 -69.27 11.58 0.92
C THR A 2 -67.78 11.33 0.84
N THR A 3 -67.34 10.18 1.34
CA THR A 3 -65.99 9.67 1.13
C THR A 3 -65.86 9.30 -0.34
N LEU A 4 -65.28 10.19 -1.14
CA LEU A 4 -64.83 9.91 -2.50
C LEU A 4 -63.79 8.80 -2.43
N THR A 5 -64.22 7.57 -2.71
CA THR A 5 -63.36 6.42 -2.95
C THR A 5 -62.55 6.69 -4.21
N GLY A 6 -61.31 7.16 -4.03
CA GLY A 6 -60.39 7.41 -5.13
C GLY A 6 -60.08 6.13 -5.90
N CYS A 7 -60.08 6.23 -7.24
CA CYS A 7 -59.74 5.13 -8.12
C CYS A 7 -58.31 4.61 -7.81
N PRO A 8 -58.11 3.31 -7.52
CA PRO A 8 -56.80 2.76 -7.14
C PRO A 8 -55.76 2.87 -8.28
N GLN A 9 -56.18 2.86 -9.54
CA GLN A 9 -55.29 3.13 -10.67
C GLN A 9 -54.79 4.57 -10.70
N CYS A 10 -55.62 5.55 -10.28
CA CYS A 10 -55.19 6.94 -10.17
C CYS A 10 -54.20 7.14 -9.01
N ALA A 11 -54.36 6.40 -7.91
CA ALA A 11 -53.41 6.43 -6.79
C ALA A 11 -52.03 5.88 -7.19
N ALA A 12 -51.99 4.73 -7.88
CA ALA A 12 -50.76 4.14 -8.38
C ALA A 12 -50.07 5.04 -9.43
N TYR A 13 -50.86 5.66 -10.33
CA TYR A 13 -50.32 6.59 -11.32
C TYR A 13 -49.76 7.86 -10.69
N ASN A 14 -50.42 8.42 -9.67
CA ASN A 14 -49.91 9.56 -8.90
C ASN A 14 -48.62 9.23 -8.15
N GLU A 15 -48.52 8.02 -7.58
CA GLU A 15 -47.30 7.58 -6.91
C GLU A 15 -46.13 7.47 -7.91
N GLN A 16 -46.40 6.94 -9.11
CA GLN A 16 -45.42 6.86 -10.18
C GLN A 16 -45.00 8.24 -10.71
N LEU A 17 -45.94 9.18 -10.81
CA LEU A 17 -45.69 10.59 -11.14
C LEU A 17 -44.82 11.28 -10.09
N ASN A 18 -45.09 11.05 -8.81
CA ASN A 18 -44.27 11.60 -7.72
C ASN A 18 -42.85 11.03 -7.73
N ARG A 19 -42.68 9.71 -7.93
CA ARG A 19 -41.35 9.11 -8.08
C ARG A 19 -40.58 9.71 -9.26
N LYS A 20 -41.26 9.96 -10.39
CA LYS A 20 -40.66 10.62 -11.56
C LYS A 20 -40.32 12.09 -11.28
N ALA A 21 -41.15 12.80 -10.52
CA ALA A 21 -40.87 14.17 -10.09
C ALA A 21 -39.64 14.23 -9.15
N ASP A 22 -39.50 13.26 -8.25
CA ASP A 22 -38.32 13.14 -7.37
C ASP A 22 -37.04 12.81 -8.16
N GLU A 23 -37.11 11.89 -9.13
CA GLU A 23 -36.00 11.63 -10.07
C GLU A 23 -35.59 12.89 -10.83
N ILE A 24 -36.56 13.66 -11.34
CA ILE A 24 -36.28 14.93 -12.05
C ILE A 24 -35.59 15.92 -11.11
N LYS A 25 -36.01 16.00 -9.84
CA LYS A 25 -35.41 16.90 -8.85
C LYS A 25 -33.97 16.51 -8.52
N ILE A 26 -33.69 15.20 -8.41
CA ILE A 26 -32.32 14.69 -8.23
C ILE A 26 -31.45 15.00 -9.45
N LEU A 27 -31.97 14.77 -10.65
CA LEU A 27 -31.27 15.06 -11.91
C LEU A 27 -30.99 16.57 -12.06
N GLN A 28 -31.93 17.44 -11.73
CA GLN A 28 -31.73 18.89 -11.70
C GLN A 28 -30.61 19.28 -10.72
N GLY A 29 -30.55 18.65 -9.55
CA GLY A 29 -29.46 18.83 -8.59
C GLY A 29 -28.09 18.38 -9.15
N HIS A 30 -28.05 17.30 -9.93
CA HIS A 30 -26.82 16.85 -10.60
C HIS A 30 -26.39 17.80 -11.72
N VAL A 31 -27.34 18.30 -12.52
CA VAL A 31 -27.07 19.28 -13.58
C VAL A 31 -26.49 20.58 -12.99
N LEU A 32 -27.04 21.08 -11.89
CA LEU A 32 -26.49 22.25 -11.19
C LEU A 32 -25.07 22.02 -10.66
N LYS A 33 -24.80 20.85 -10.07
CA LYS A 33 -23.45 20.48 -9.63
C LYS A 33 -22.46 20.39 -10.79
N LEU A 34 -22.88 19.83 -11.93
CA LEU A 34 -22.06 19.76 -13.13
C LEU A 34 -21.81 21.15 -13.73
N ALA A 35 -22.81 22.03 -13.74
CA ALA A 35 -22.66 23.41 -14.20
C ALA A 35 -21.64 24.19 -13.35
N HIS A 36 -21.68 24.05 -12.03
CA HIS A 36 -20.67 24.65 -11.14
C HIS A 36 -19.27 24.08 -11.39
N LYS A 37 -19.13 22.75 -11.51
CA LYS A 37 -17.84 22.14 -11.83
C LYS A 37 -17.28 22.62 -13.17
N LEU A 38 -18.13 22.76 -14.18
CA LEU A 38 -17.73 23.24 -15.51
C LEU A 38 -17.32 24.71 -15.47
N GLN A 39 -17.97 25.53 -14.64
CA GLN A 39 -17.55 26.91 -14.39
C GLN A 39 -16.21 26.98 -13.65
N ASP A 40 -15.96 26.11 -12.67
CA ASP A 40 -14.70 26.03 -11.93
C ASP A 40 -13.55 25.54 -12.81
N GLU A 41 -13.79 24.57 -13.69
CA GLU A 41 -12.85 24.15 -14.73
C GLU A 41 -12.57 25.29 -15.72
N GLY A 42 -13.59 26.05 -16.11
CA GLY A 42 -13.45 27.23 -16.96
C GLY A 42 -12.49 28.26 -16.35
N ARG A 43 -12.68 28.60 -15.07
CA ARG A 43 -11.78 29.53 -14.36
C ARG A 43 -10.34 29.00 -14.29
N ARG A 44 -10.16 27.71 -13.99
CA ARG A 44 -8.82 27.09 -13.97
C ARG A 44 -8.16 27.11 -15.34
N ASN A 45 -8.92 26.90 -16.40
CA ASN A 45 -8.39 26.96 -17.76
C ASN A 45 -7.97 28.39 -18.14
N ASP A 46 -8.75 29.40 -17.74
CA ASP A 46 -8.40 30.81 -17.94
C ASP A 46 -7.11 31.19 -17.15
N GLU A 47 -6.98 30.75 -15.89
CA GLU A 47 -5.76 30.94 -15.07
C GLU A 47 -4.53 30.29 -15.71
N VAL A 48 -4.67 29.06 -16.23
CA VAL A 48 -3.58 28.36 -16.92
C VAL A 48 -3.22 29.06 -18.23
N GLN A 49 -4.21 29.57 -18.96
CA GLN A 49 -4.00 30.32 -20.20
C GLN A 49 -3.25 31.63 -19.95
N GLU A 50 -3.59 32.35 -18.87
CA GLU A 50 -2.88 33.55 -18.43
C GLU A 50 -1.42 33.24 -18.07
N LEU A 51 -1.19 32.19 -17.27
CA LEU A 51 0.16 31.75 -16.89
C LEU A 51 1.00 31.31 -18.11
N LEU A 52 0.36 30.69 -19.10
CA LEU A 52 1.01 30.31 -20.36
C LEU A 52 1.40 31.55 -21.18
N ASN A 53 0.52 32.54 -21.27
CA ASN A 53 0.80 33.80 -21.94
C ASN A 53 1.96 34.55 -21.25
N ASP A 54 2.00 34.61 -19.93
CA ASP A 54 3.09 35.21 -19.17
C ASP A 54 4.43 34.52 -19.44
N LYS A 55 4.44 33.17 -19.45
CA LYS A 55 5.63 32.40 -19.83
C LYS A 55 6.04 32.63 -21.27
N LEU A 56 5.10 32.79 -22.19
CA LEU A 56 5.36 33.04 -23.60
C LEU A 56 5.98 34.43 -23.82
N VAL A 57 5.50 35.45 -23.09
CA VAL A 57 6.10 36.78 -23.06
C VAL A 57 7.52 36.72 -22.49
N GLY A 58 7.73 36.01 -21.37
CA GLY A 58 9.05 35.81 -20.78
C GLY A 58 10.03 35.09 -21.72
N LEU A 59 9.56 34.08 -22.45
CA LEU A 59 10.35 33.39 -23.48
C LEU A 59 10.68 34.31 -24.65
N HIS A 60 9.75 35.16 -25.08
CA HIS A 60 9.98 36.14 -26.14
C HIS A 60 11.03 37.18 -25.72
N ASP A 61 10.99 37.64 -24.47
CA ASP A 61 12.02 38.53 -23.91
C ASP A 61 13.39 37.85 -23.82
N CYS A 62 13.44 36.58 -23.41
CA CYS A 62 14.66 35.78 -23.45
C CYS A 62 15.18 35.60 -24.88
N ALA A 63 14.30 35.35 -25.85
CA ALA A 63 14.66 35.22 -27.25
C ALA A 63 15.21 36.54 -27.83
N ILE A 64 14.66 37.70 -27.43
CA ILE A 64 15.23 39.01 -27.78
C ILE A 64 16.59 39.21 -27.13
N LYS A 65 16.71 38.88 -25.83
CA LYS A 65 17.96 38.99 -25.06
C LYS A 65 19.07 38.05 -25.55
N VAL A 66 18.73 36.92 -26.15
CA VAL A 66 19.68 35.99 -26.79
C VAL A 66 19.96 36.42 -28.24
N GLY A 67 18.94 36.88 -28.97
CA GLY A 67 19.09 37.35 -30.35
C GLY A 67 19.93 38.61 -30.49
N SER A 68 19.98 39.49 -29.47
CA SER A 68 20.85 40.68 -29.46
C SER A 68 22.35 40.33 -29.42
N PRO A 69 22.85 39.53 -28.46
CA PRO A 69 24.23 39.08 -28.44
C PRO A 69 24.54 38.11 -29.59
N GLU A 70 23.60 37.26 -30.06
CA GLU A 70 23.83 36.46 -31.26
C GLU A 70 24.01 37.31 -32.52
N LYS A 71 23.23 38.39 -32.69
CA LYS A 71 23.42 39.34 -33.80
C LYS A 71 24.73 40.11 -33.67
N GLN A 72 25.13 40.49 -32.45
CA GLN A 72 26.44 41.10 -32.20
C GLN A 72 27.59 40.14 -32.53
N LEU A 73 27.49 38.87 -32.09
CA LEU A 73 28.47 37.83 -32.38
C LEU A 73 28.55 37.54 -33.87
N ARG A 74 27.42 37.44 -34.57
CA ARG A 74 27.42 37.27 -36.03
C ARG A 74 28.03 38.47 -36.75
N SER A 75 27.74 39.71 -36.33
CA SER A 75 28.38 40.90 -36.91
C SER A 75 29.89 40.96 -36.65
N THR A 76 30.38 40.46 -35.51
CA THR A 76 31.83 40.36 -35.25
C THR A 76 32.48 39.16 -35.92
N THR A 77 31.71 38.13 -36.27
CA THR A 77 32.21 36.93 -36.96
C THR A 77 32.26 37.15 -38.47
N ASP A 78 31.33 37.92 -39.05
CA ASP A 78 31.31 38.22 -40.49
C ASP A 78 32.38 39.26 -40.92
N ASP A 79 32.87 40.11 -40.00
CA ASP A 79 34.00 41.03 -40.26
C ASP A 79 35.39 40.37 -40.10
N HIS A 80 35.43 39.10 -39.70
CA HIS A 80 36.66 38.30 -39.57
C HIS A 80 36.60 37.02 -40.41
N ALA A 81 36.28 37.18 -41.70
CA ALA A 81 36.52 36.14 -42.68
C ALA A 81 37.97 36.18 -43.19
N VAL A 82 38.75 35.20 -42.70
CA VAL A 82 39.83 34.51 -43.41
C VAL A 82 41.17 35.23 -43.52
N ASN A 83 42.08 34.97 -42.58
CA ASN A 83 43.33 34.25 -42.89
C ASN A 83 44.17 33.96 -41.63
N GLU A 84 44.80 32.79 -41.66
CA GLU A 84 45.96 32.39 -40.86
C GLU A 84 45.71 32.12 -39.36
N LEU A 85 45.40 30.85 -39.06
CA LEU A 85 46.31 29.94 -38.34
C LEU A 85 45.60 28.61 -38.09
N SER A 86 45.90 27.63 -38.94
CA SER A 86 45.68 26.23 -38.64
C SER A 86 46.43 25.85 -37.35
N HIS A 87 45.70 25.51 -36.29
CA HIS A 87 46.23 24.88 -35.08
C HIS A 87 45.95 23.36 -35.09
N PRO A 88 46.76 22.53 -35.76
CA PRO A 88 46.63 21.07 -35.72
C PRO A 88 46.92 20.48 -34.33
N GLU A 89 47.66 21.17 -33.47
CA GLU A 89 47.94 20.71 -32.11
C GLU A 89 46.74 20.81 -31.16
N VAL A 90 45.95 21.89 -31.25
CA VAL A 90 44.78 22.06 -30.38
C VAL A 90 43.67 21.09 -30.78
N ASN A 91 43.43 20.92 -32.09
CA ASN A 91 42.48 19.92 -32.59
C ASN A 91 42.93 18.48 -32.28
N SER A 92 44.24 18.18 -32.34
CA SER A 92 44.77 16.88 -31.93
C SER A 92 44.61 16.60 -30.43
N ILE A 93 44.68 17.61 -29.57
CA ILE A 93 44.53 17.43 -28.12
C ILE A 93 43.05 17.22 -27.80
N THR A 94 42.16 18.03 -28.38
CA THR A 94 40.71 17.85 -28.21
C THR A 94 40.20 16.54 -28.80
N ASP A 95 40.72 16.08 -29.95
CA ASP A 95 40.33 14.78 -30.52
C ASP A 95 40.80 13.62 -29.65
N ARG A 96 42.01 13.72 -29.07
CA ARG A 96 42.56 12.69 -28.17
C ARG A 96 41.82 12.65 -26.83
N ASP A 97 41.42 13.81 -26.31
CA ASP A 97 40.59 13.90 -25.10
C ASP A 97 39.16 13.39 -25.36
N LEU A 98 38.58 13.66 -26.54
CA LEU A 98 37.29 13.11 -26.95
C LEU A 98 37.35 11.58 -27.15
N GLU A 99 38.40 11.05 -27.77
CA GLU A 99 38.65 9.60 -27.87
C GLU A 99 38.83 8.96 -26.49
N HIS A 100 39.51 9.65 -25.57
CA HIS A 100 39.69 9.17 -24.20
C HIS A 100 38.36 9.14 -23.43
N ILE A 101 37.55 10.20 -23.53
CA ILE A 101 36.20 10.25 -22.94
C ILE A 101 35.30 9.17 -23.54
N HIS A 102 35.35 8.98 -24.87
CA HIS A 102 34.57 7.95 -25.55
C HIS A 102 34.98 6.54 -25.11
N SER A 103 36.29 6.29 -24.98
CA SER A 103 36.82 5.02 -24.48
C SER A 103 36.39 4.74 -23.03
N GLN A 104 36.47 5.77 -22.16
CA GLN A 104 35.98 5.65 -20.78
C GLN A 104 34.46 5.41 -20.71
N LEU A 105 33.69 6.02 -21.61
CA LEU A 105 32.25 5.83 -21.68
C LEU A 105 31.92 4.38 -22.04
N ILE A 106 32.56 3.83 -23.07
CA ILE A 106 32.38 2.43 -23.47
C ILE A 106 32.76 1.47 -22.33
N GLU A 107 33.88 1.73 -21.65
CA GLU A 107 34.31 0.90 -20.52
C GLU A 107 33.30 0.94 -19.36
N LYS A 108 32.79 2.12 -19.02
CA LYS A 108 31.76 2.30 -17.99
C LYS A 108 30.44 1.64 -18.39
N ASP A 109 30.01 1.77 -19.64
CA ASP A 109 28.79 1.14 -20.15
C ASP A 109 28.90 -0.40 -20.14
N MET A 110 30.06 -0.93 -20.53
CA MET A 110 30.35 -2.36 -20.42
C MET A 110 30.34 -2.82 -18.96
N LYS A 111 30.86 -2.01 -18.04
CA LYS A 111 30.84 -2.32 -16.61
C LYS A 111 29.42 -2.27 -16.04
N ILE A 112 28.60 -1.31 -16.47
CA ILE A 112 27.19 -1.22 -16.09
C ILE A 112 26.43 -2.46 -16.57
N MET A 113 26.67 -2.89 -17.82
CA MET A 113 26.07 -4.10 -18.37
C MET A 113 26.42 -5.34 -17.54
N GLN A 114 27.70 -5.52 -17.21
CA GLN A 114 28.16 -6.62 -16.34
C GLN A 114 27.54 -6.58 -14.94
N LEU A 115 27.41 -5.39 -14.35
CA LEU A 115 26.77 -5.22 -13.04
C LEU A 115 25.27 -5.52 -13.10
N ASN A 116 24.58 -5.10 -14.17
CA ASN A 116 23.18 -5.44 -14.39
C ASN A 116 22.98 -6.95 -14.55
N ASP A 117 23.85 -7.64 -15.30
CA ASP A 117 23.79 -9.11 -15.41
C ASP A 117 23.98 -9.78 -14.05
N ALA A 118 24.91 -9.28 -13.23
CA ALA A 118 25.12 -9.78 -11.88
C ALA A 118 23.92 -9.51 -10.95
N VAL A 119 23.27 -8.35 -11.08
CA VAL A 119 22.05 -8.01 -10.33
C VAL A 119 20.92 -8.95 -10.73
N LEU A 120 20.68 -9.16 -12.03
CA LEU A 120 19.65 -10.08 -12.53
C LEU A 120 19.87 -11.51 -12.04
N GLU A 121 21.13 -11.96 -11.95
CA GLU A 121 21.45 -13.27 -11.38
C GLU A 121 21.16 -13.34 -9.88
N LYS A 122 21.45 -12.27 -9.13
CA LYS A 122 21.09 -12.19 -7.71
C LYS A 122 19.59 -12.12 -7.49
N GLU A 123 18.85 -11.42 -8.34
CA GLU A 123 17.38 -11.39 -8.31
C GLU A 123 16.79 -12.77 -8.56
N ARG A 124 17.32 -13.52 -9.54
CA ARG A 124 16.95 -14.94 -9.75
C ARG A 124 17.17 -15.77 -8.49
N HIS A 125 18.34 -15.65 -7.88
CA HIS A 125 18.66 -16.39 -6.65
C HIS A 125 17.74 -16.02 -5.47
N ILE A 126 17.36 -14.74 -5.34
CA ILE A 126 16.40 -14.30 -4.31
C ILE A 126 15.04 -14.94 -4.54
N ILE A 127 14.56 -14.99 -5.78
CA ILE A 127 13.28 -15.63 -6.12
C ILE A 127 13.31 -17.12 -5.75
N GLU A 128 14.39 -17.84 -6.09
CA GLU A 128 14.59 -19.24 -5.70
C GLU A 128 14.59 -19.44 -4.18
N LEU A 129 15.26 -18.56 -3.42
CA LEU A 129 15.27 -18.63 -1.96
C LEU A 129 13.89 -18.34 -1.36
N GLN A 130 13.13 -17.40 -1.93
CA GLN A 130 11.77 -17.11 -1.51
C GLN A 130 10.83 -18.29 -1.80
N GLU A 131 11.00 -18.97 -2.93
CA GLU A 131 10.31 -20.21 -3.29
C GLU A 131 10.57 -21.29 -2.24
N MET A 132 11.85 -21.59 -1.96
CA MET A 132 12.21 -22.59 -0.93
C MET A 132 11.66 -22.24 0.45
N CYS A 133 11.67 -20.96 0.84
CA CYS A 133 11.09 -20.52 2.12
C CYS A 133 9.57 -20.69 2.17
N ARG A 134 8.88 -20.61 1.02
CA ARG A 134 7.45 -20.88 0.93
C ARG A 134 7.17 -22.37 1.02
N GLU A 135 7.88 -23.19 0.24
CA GLU A 135 7.78 -24.65 0.28
C GLU A 135 8.05 -25.20 1.68
N GLN A 136 9.05 -24.67 2.39
CA GLN A 136 9.37 -25.10 3.75
C GLN A 136 8.24 -24.75 4.74
N ARG A 137 7.57 -23.60 4.57
CA ARG A 137 6.39 -23.25 5.37
C ARG A 137 5.22 -24.19 5.10
N GLU A 138 4.96 -24.50 3.83
CA GLU A 138 3.92 -25.47 3.44
C GLU A 138 4.22 -26.86 4.01
N LEU A 139 5.48 -27.31 3.97
CA LEU A 139 5.92 -28.58 4.54
C LEU A 139 5.71 -28.62 6.06
N VAL A 140 6.07 -27.54 6.79
CA VAL A 140 5.83 -27.44 8.24
C VAL A 140 4.34 -27.49 8.54
N GLN A 141 3.50 -26.80 7.76
CA GLN A 141 2.05 -26.82 7.93
C GLN A 141 1.48 -28.22 7.65
N ALA A 142 1.92 -28.90 6.60
CA ALA A 142 1.53 -30.27 6.28
C ALA A 142 1.95 -31.25 7.38
N LYS A 143 3.17 -31.10 7.91
CA LYS A 143 3.67 -31.89 9.04
C LYS A 143 2.84 -31.67 10.31
N ALA A 144 2.46 -30.44 10.61
CA ALA A 144 1.61 -30.12 11.74
C ALA A 144 0.20 -30.75 11.59
N LYS A 145 -0.40 -30.64 10.39
CA LYS A 145 -1.68 -31.29 10.07
C LYS A 145 -1.59 -32.81 10.20
N ALA A 146 -0.54 -33.43 9.66
CA ALA A 146 -0.31 -34.87 9.75
C ALA A 146 -0.14 -35.32 11.21
N PHE A 147 0.63 -34.57 12.01
CA PHE A 147 0.80 -34.85 13.44
C PHE A 147 -0.53 -34.76 14.19
N HIS A 148 -1.36 -33.75 13.89
CA HIS A 148 -2.68 -33.61 14.49
C HIS A 148 -3.61 -34.77 14.13
N ILE A 149 -3.60 -35.22 12.86
CA ILE A 149 -4.35 -36.41 12.42
C ILE A 149 -3.88 -37.65 13.18
N VAL A 150 -2.56 -37.87 13.30
CA VAL A 150 -2.01 -39.01 14.04
C VAL A 150 -2.40 -38.95 15.52
N GLN A 151 -2.32 -37.77 16.14
CA GLN A 151 -2.73 -37.57 17.54
C GLN A 151 -4.22 -37.85 17.73
N GLN A 152 -5.07 -37.37 16.82
CA GLN A 152 -6.51 -37.65 16.83
C GLN A 152 -6.79 -39.14 16.64
N LYS A 153 -6.11 -39.81 15.70
CA LYS A 153 -6.25 -41.27 15.50
C LYS A 153 -5.78 -42.06 16.71
N LEU A 154 -4.72 -41.64 17.40
CA LEU A 154 -4.26 -42.26 18.63
C LEU A 154 -5.30 -42.10 19.76
N LEU A 155 -5.90 -40.91 19.88
CA LEU A 155 -7.01 -40.65 20.80
C LEU A 155 -8.25 -41.50 20.45
N ASP A 156 -8.62 -41.60 19.18
CA ASP A 156 -9.73 -42.44 18.70
C ASP A 156 -9.48 -43.93 18.99
N ILE A 157 -8.24 -44.41 18.84
CA ILE A 157 -7.86 -45.78 19.21
C ILE A 157 -7.97 -45.97 20.72
N SER A 158 -7.46 -45.04 21.52
CA SER A 158 -7.53 -45.11 22.98
C SER A 158 -8.97 -45.12 23.52
N THR A 159 -9.87 -44.37 22.88
CA THR A 159 -11.29 -44.30 23.26
C THR A 159 -12.11 -45.49 22.75
N ARG A 160 -11.71 -46.11 21.63
CA ARG A 160 -12.25 -47.40 21.18
C ARG A 160 -11.80 -48.56 22.08
N THR A 161 -10.56 -48.56 22.56
CA THR A 161 -10.06 -49.62 23.47
C THR A 161 -10.69 -49.60 24.85
N THR A 162 -11.35 -48.51 25.27
CA THR A 162 -12.06 -48.43 26.56
C THR A 162 -13.54 -48.83 26.47
N ARG A 163 -14.06 -49.18 25.28
CA ARG A 163 -15.50 -49.48 25.07
C ARG A 163 -15.77 -50.89 24.52
N GLU A 164 -14.77 -51.75 24.46
CA GLU A 164 -14.97 -53.18 24.23
C GLU A 164 -14.31 -53.98 25.36
N ASP A 165 -15.14 -54.38 26.33
CA ASP A 165 -14.86 -55.55 27.15
C ASP A 165 -15.01 -56.81 26.28
N SER A 166 -14.13 -57.80 26.52
CA SER A 166 -14.08 -59.17 25.96
C SER A 166 -13.33 -59.28 24.63
N THR A 167 -12.36 -60.16 24.39
CA THR A 167 -11.88 -61.38 25.07
C THR A 167 -10.61 -61.81 24.33
N GLU A 168 -9.61 -62.31 25.06
CA GLU A 168 -8.62 -63.33 24.67
C GLU A 168 -7.80 -63.11 23.37
N THR A 169 -6.47 -62.98 23.48
CA THR A 169 -5.49 -64.02 23.07
C THR A 169 -4.07 -63.53 23.35
N GLU A 170 -3.30 -64.42 23.98
CA GLU A 170 -1.91 -64.31 24.39
C GLU A 170 -0.93 -64.61 23.22
N GLY A 171 0.27 -64.03 23.27
CA GLY A 171 1.42 -64.37 22.41
C GLY A 171 1.61 -63.40 21.22
N ALA A 172 2.79 -62.91 20.87
CA ALA A 172 4.10 -63.49 21.06
C ALA A 172 5.19 -62.47 20.65
N TYR A 173 6.14 -62.27 21.56
CA TYR A 173 7.58 -62.18 21.33
C TYR A 173 8.23 -61.00 20.54
N ILE A 174 9.12 -60.33 21.32
CA ILE A 174 10.53 -59.98 21.02
C ILE A 174 10.75 -58.65 20.28
N ARG A 175 11.25 -57.59 20.92
CA ARG A 175 12.51 -57.38 21.69
C ARG A 175 13.71 -57.00 20.80
N GLY A 176 14.28 -55.84 21.12
CA GLY A 176 15.68 -55.44 20.89
C GLY A 176 15.90 -54.71 19.57
N THR A 177 16.58 -53.56 19.51
CA THR A 177 17.78 -53.20 20.29
C THR A 177 17.96 -51.68 20.35
N SER A 178 18.42 -51.25 21.52
CA SER A 178 18.90 -49.93 21.93
C SER A 178 19.88 -49.26 20.96
N LEU A 179 19.97 -47.93 21.04
CA LEU A 179 21.20 -47.29 21.52
C LEU A 179 20.89 -45.90 22.11
N THR A 180 21.40 -45.74 23.33
CA THR A 180 21.37 -44.56 24.20
C THR A 180 22.66 -43.75 23.97
N LEU A 181 22.58 -42.42 23.95
CA LEU A 181 23.58 -41.43 24.42
C LEU A 181 22.78 -40.14 24.63
N LEU A 182 22.88 -39.33 25.69
CA LEU A 182 23.66 -39.30 26.92
C LEU A 182 22.90 -38.35 27.87
N SER A 183 22.92 -38.67 29.16
CA SER A 183 22.41 -37.85 30.26
C SER A 183 23.57 -37.07 30.92
N SER A 184 23.32 -35.87 31.44
CA SER A 184 24.13 -35.09 32.43
C SER A 184 23.98 -33.59 32.16
N LEU A 185 23.87 -32.62 33.08
CA LEU A 185 23.65 -32.52 34.53
C LEU A 185 23.64 -30.98 34.80
N GLN A 186 22.94 -30.56 35.86
CA GLN A 186 23.12 -29.29 36.60
C GLN A 186 22.63 -27.93 36.03
N GLN A 187 21.52 -27.48 36.62
CA GLN A 187 21.26 -26.08 37.00
C GLN A 187 22.26 -25.65 38.12
N PRO A 188 22.66 -24.36 38.26
CA PRO A 188 21.69 -23.36 38.72
C PRO A 188 21.83 -21.92 38.18
N GLN A 189 20.73 -21.18 38.29
CA GLN A 189 20.63 -19.72 38.44
C GLN A 189 21.36 -18.79 37.45
N LYS A 190 20.60 -18.21 36.52
CA LYS A 190 20.24 -16.77 36.46
C LYS A 190 19.72 -16.47 35.05
N GLY A 191 18.72 -15.60 34.96
CA GLY A 191 18.32 -14.98 33.69
C GLY A 191 16.91 -15.32 33.23
N ARG A 192 15.91 -14.81 33.95
CA ARG A 192 14.65 -14.38 33.33
C ARG A 192 15.00 -13.43 32.18
N CYS A 193 14.45 -13.66 30.99
CA CYS A 193 14.23 -12.62 30.00
C CYS A 193 12.86 -12.83 29.34
N HIS A 194 11.80 -12.55 30.11
CA HIS A 194 10.60 -11.92 29.58
C HIS A 194 10.71 -10.43 29.96
N GLN A 195 10.99 -9.60 28.97
CA GLN A 195 10.79 -8.15 28.94
C GLN A 195 10.38 -7.88 27.48
N HIS A 196 9.32 -7.17 27.15
CA HIS A 196 8.78 -5.91 27.67
C HIS A 196 7.29 -6.10 28.03
N ASP A 197 6.77 -5.65 29.16
CA ASP A 197 6.64 -4.23 29.51
C ASP A 197 7.14 -3.90 30.92
N SER A 198 7.79 -2.74 31.04
CA SER A 198 7.35 -1.62 31.90
C SER A 198 8.53 -0.73 32.27
N PHE A 199 8.51 0.52 31.82
CA PHE A 199 9.09 1.63 32.59
C PHE A 199 8.10 1.99 33.71
N LEU A 200 8.55 1.93 34.96
CA LEU A 200 7.93 2.50 36.18
C LEU A 200 8.61 3.86 36.46
N PRO A 201 8.21 4.68 37.47
CA PRO A 201 6.91 4.82 38.16
C PRO A 201 6.49 6.29 38.43
N GLY A 202 5.19 6.49 38.72
CA GLY A 202 4.65 7.70 39.36
C GLY A 202 3.39 7.37 40.17
N HIS A 203 3.52 7.31 41.50
CA HIS A 203 2.50 7.01 42.48
C HIS A 203 1.64 8.23 42.85
N ALA A 204 0.32 8.05 42.90
CA ALA A 204 -0.62 8.61 43.89
C ALA A 204 -1.93 7.80 43.79
N VAL A 205 -2.20 6.82 44.66
CA VAL A 205 -2.95 6.94 45.92
C VAL A 205 -4.20 7.82 45.78
N VAL A 206 -5.40 7.22 45.82
CA VAL A 206 -6.43 7.43 46.87
C VAL A 206 -7.46 6.30 46.80
N HIS A 207 -7.57 5.56 47.91
CA HIS A 207 -8.71 4.72 48.27
C HIS A 207 -9.90 5.59 48.64
N PHE A 208 -11.13 5.22 48.25
CA PHE A 208 -12.28 5.22 49.17
C PHE A 208 -13.33 4.18 48.76
N LYS A 209 -13.81 3.45 49.76
CA LYS A 209 -14.96 2.55 49.78
C LYS A 209 -15.90 3.10 50.84
N MET A 210 -17.13 3.51 50.50
CA MET A 210 -18.27 3.55 51.44
C MET A 210 -19.63 3.84 50.76
N GLY A 211 -20.66 3.06 51.12
CA GLY A 211 -22.11 3.35 51.03
C GLY A 211 -22.76 3.12 49.66
N SER A 212 -23.64 2.14 49.40
CA SER A 212 -24.86 1.63 50.07
C SER A 212 -26.12 2.51 49.86
N SER A 213 -26.92 2.17 48.83
CA SER A 213 -28.39 2.34 48.68
C SER A 213 -28.74 2.22 47.17
N GLY A 214 -29.67 1.42 46.65
CA GLY A 214 -30.61 0.46 47.21
C GLY A 214 -31.25 -0.39 46.09
N SER A 215 -31.46 -1.66 46.42
CA SER A 215 -32.53 -2.62 46.03
C SER A 215 -32.83 -3.04 44.56
N PRO A 216 -32.89 -4.37 44.29
CA PRO A 216 -33.56 -5.02 43.15
C PRO A 216 -35.06 -5.39 43.52
N PRO A 217 -35.85 -6.10 42.67
CA PRO A 217 -37.25 -5.77 42.32
C PRO A 217 -38.33 -6.38 43.24
N PRO A 218 -39.63 -6.03 43.11
CA PRO A 218 -40.72 -6.78 43.70
C PRO A 218 -41.36 -7.78 42.72
N VAL A 219 -41.72 -8.93 43.29
CA VAL A 219 -42.44 -10.07 42.73
C VAL A 219 -43.96 -9.88 42.92
N ASP A 220 -44.72 -10.24 41.88
CA ASP A 220 -46.07 -10.85 41.76
C ASP A 220 -47.19 -10.65 42.80
N PRO A 221 -48.47 -10.66 42.35
CA PRO A 221 -49.54 -11.31 43.10
C PRO A 221 -50.35 -12.31 42.25
N SER A 222 -50.13 -13.60 42.56
CA SER A 222 -51.11 -14.61 43.01
C SER A 222 -52.44 -14.84 42.25
N GLU A 223 -52.75 -16.15 42.11
CA GLU A 223 -54.07 -16.80 41.99
C GLU A 223 -54.71 -16.75 40.59
N GLU A 224 -55.16 -17.82 39.92
CA GLU A 224 -55.56 -19.19 40.27
C GLU A 224 -55.70 -20.03 38.96
N CYS A 225 -55.40 -21.34 39.05
CA CYS A 225 -55.97 -22.51 38.33
C CYS A 225 -56.19 -22.47 36.79
N SER A 226 -55.82 -23.45 35.96
CA SER A 226 -55.69 -24.91 36.17
C SER A 226 -55.06 -25.53 34.90
N SER A 227 -53.90 -26.19 35.00
CA SER A 227 -53.70 -27.66 34.95
C SER A 227 -54.15 -28.39 33.68
N LEU A 228 -53.20 -28.77 32.80
CA LEU A 228 -53.21 -30.07 32.11
C LEU A 228 -51.84 -30.44 31.51
N THR A 229 -51.37 -31.64 31.87
CA THR A 229 -50.39 -32.54 31.21
C THR A 229 -48.95 -32.07 31.00
N GLN A 230 -47.98 -32.79 31.59
CA GLN A 230 -47.30 -33.92 30.93
C GLN A 230 -45.93 -34.17 31.61
N ASP A 231 -45.81 -35.27 32.36
CA ASP A 231 -44.55 -35.92 32.79
C ASP A 231 -44.93 -37.33 33.26
N ASN A 232 -44.19 -38.42 33.08
CA ASN A 232 -43.20 -38.86 32.12
C ASN A 232 -43.09 -40.37 32.42
N ASP A 233 -43.40 -41.23 31.45
CA ASP A 233 -43.31 -42.69 31.58
C ASP A 233 -41.84 -43.13 31.39
N ASN A 234 -41.30 -43.89 32.35
CA ASN A 234 -40.53 -45.13 32.16
C ASN A 234 -39.52 -45.35 33.29
N LEU A 235 -39.88 -46.21 34.24
CA LEU A 235 -38.93 -47.17 34.83
C LEU A 235 -39.66 -48.51 35.00
N GLN A 236 -38.93 -49.55 34.62
CA GLN A 236 -39.33 -50.93 34.42
C GLN A 236 -38.79 -51.79 35.57
N ASP A 237 -39.56 -52.85 35.93
CA ASP A 237 -39.23 -54.05 36.74
C ASP A 237 -38.74 -53.81 38.19
N ASP A 238 -39.18 -54.52 39.24
CA ASP A 238 -39.43 -55.96 39.31
C ASP A 238 -40.10 -56.36 40.66
N PHE A 239 -40.76 -57.53 40.66
CA PHE A 239 -41.18 -58.43 41.77
C PHE A 239 -42.39 -58.17 42.71
N ASP A 240 -43.35 -59.10 42.51
CA ASP A 240 -44.03 -60.02 43.44
C ASP A 240 -45.28 -59.62 44.26
N ALA A 241 -46.35 -60.30 43.82
CA ALA A 241 -47.27 -61.11 44.60
C ALA A 241 -48.26 -60.44 45.57
N ASP A 242 -49.51 -60.71 45.22
CA ASP A 242 -50.60 -61.16 46.09
C ASP A 242 -51.73 -60.18 46.42
N ASP A 243 -52.89 -60.81 46.36
CA ASP A 243 -54.19 -60.48 46.88
C ASP A 243 -55.15 -59.51 46.16
N ALA A 244 -56.20 -60.18 45.68
CA ALA A 244 -57.49 -59.70 45.21
C ALA A 244 -58.16 -58.68 46.14
N LEU A 245 -58.92 -57.74 45.57
CA LEU A 245 -60.36 -57.62 45.83
C LEU A 245 -61.00 -56.46 45.05
N SER A 246 -61.84 -56.83 44.08
CA SER A 246 -62.81 -55.96 43.41
C SER A 246 -63.98 -55.65 44.36
N LEU A 247 -64.25 -54.37 44.65
CA LEU A 247 -65.46 -53.93 45.37
C LEU A 247 -66.46 -53.25 44.43
N TYR A 248 -67.42 -54.05 43.96
CA TYR A 248 -68.63 -53.62 43.27
C TYR A 248 -69.63 -52.94 44.23
N LYS A 249 -70.08 -51.72 43.91
CA LYS A 249 -71.20 -51.04 44.59
C LYS A 249 -72.55 -51.57 44.08
N LYS A 250 -73.28 -52.28 44.93
CA LYS A 250 -74.64 -52.81 44.67
C LYS A 250 -75.67 -52.07 45.55
N LYS A 251 -76.55 -51.28 44.93
CA LYS A 251 -77.65 -50.58 45.61
C LYS A 251 -78.85 -51.52 45.86
N HIS A 252 -79.46 -51.36 47.03
CA HIS A 252 -80.52 -52.20 47.60
C HIS A 252 -81.88 -52.03 46.91
N ARG A 253 -82.59 -53.14 46.66
CA ARG A 253 -84.01 -53.15 46.26
C ARG A 253 -84.78 -54.05 47.23
N LYS A 254 -85.79 -53.47 47.90
CA LYS A 254 -86.68 -54.12 48.87
C LYS A 254 -87.54 -55.18 48.17
N LYS A 255 -87.61 -56.40 48.72
CA LYS A 255 -88.55 -57.46 48.32
C LYS A 255 -89.88 -57.24 49.05
N VAL A 256 -90.97 -57.25 48.29
CA VAL A 256 -92.36 -57.25 48.79
C VAL A 256 -92.95 -58.62 48.43
N THR A 257 -93.41 -59.36 49.44
CA THR A 257 -94.15 -60.63 49.31
C THR A 257 -95.64 -60.34 49.49
N PHE A 258 -96.47 -60.80 48.55
CA PHE A 258 -97.92 -60.77 48.68
C PHE A 258 -98.43 -62.18 49.03
N ASP A 259 -99.24 -62.26 50.10
CA ASP A 259 -100.04 -63.43 50.45
C ASP A 259 -101.26 -63.52 49.50
N LEU A 260 -101.55 -64.73 49.01
CA LEU A 260 -102.78 -65.04 48.28
C LEU A 260 -103.69 -65.93 49.14
N PRO A 261 -104.99 -65.62 49.26
CA PRO A 261 -105.94 -66.45 50.02
C PRO A 261 -106.33 -67.75 49.27
N PRO A 262 -106.68 -68.83 50.00
CA PRO A 262 -106.86 -70.17 49.44
C PRO A 262 -108.22 -70.40 48.78
N ARG A 263 -108.20 -71.23 47.73
CA ARG A 263 -109.34 -71.73 46.95
C ARG A 263 -110.42 -72.33 47.85
N LYS A 264 -111.67 -71.91 47.64
CA LYS A 264 -112.86 -72.62 48.13
C LYS A 264 -113.28 -73.67 47.13
N GLU A 265 -113.21 -74.92 47.57
CA GLU A 265 -113.90 -76.08 47.01
C GLU A 265 -115.42 -75.86 47.13
N PHE A 266 -116.15 -76.05 46.03
CA PHE A 266 -117.60 -76.23 46.09
C PHE A 266 -117.95 -77.69 45.86
N LYS A 267 -118.72 -78.18 46.84
CA LYS A 267 -119.14 -79.54 47.09
C LYS A 267 -120.51 -79.75 46.41
N ILE A 268 -120.65 -80.89 45.74
CA ILE A 268 -121.88 -81.43 45.16
C ILE A 268 -122.85 -81.87 46.28
N VAL A 269 -124.13 -81.49 46.18
CA VAL A 269 -125.31 -82.09 46.87
C VAL A 269 -126.52 -81.83 45.95
N SER A 270 -126.93 -82.74 45.07
CA SER A 270 -127.78 -83.94 45.23
C SER A 270 -129.31 -83.68 45.05
N SER A 271 -129.85 -84.33 44.01
CA SER A 271 -131.09 -85.14 44.01
C SER A 271 -132.48 -84.52 43.73
N GLN A 272 -133.20 -85.26 42.86
CA GLN A 272 -134.64 -85.27 42.53
C GLN A 272 -135.14 -84.08 41.70
N GLU A 273 -135.85 -84.23 40.59
CA GLU A 273 -136.75 -85.29 40.11
C GLU A 273 -136.98 -85.13 38.58
N GLU A 274 -137.35 -86.24 37.91
CA GLU A 274 -138.17 -86.30 36.69
C GLU A 274 -137.58 -85.88 35.31
N ASP A 275 -136.91 -86.87 34.71
CA ASP A 275 -136.94 -87.44 33.34
C ASP A 275 -137.39 -86.67 32.07
N ASP A 276 -137.73 -85.38 32.11
CA ASP A 276 -137.90 -84.54 30.89
C ASP A 276 -136.96 -83.32 30.89
N ASN A 277 -136.22 -83.11 32.00
CA ASN A 277 -135.30 -81.99 32.19
C ASN A 277 -133.85 -82.33 31.75
N ILE A 278 -133.52 -83.61 31.60
CA ILE A 278 -132.18 -84.07 31.20
C ILE A 278 -131.84 -83.61 29.79
N THR A 279 -132.81 -83.64 28.86
CA THR A 279 -132.59 -83.23 27.47
C THR A 279 -132.36 -81.72 27.36
N GLN A 280 -133.11 -80.90 28.11
CA GLN A 280 -132.90 -79.45 28.15
C GLN A 280 -131.57 -79.10 28.83
N THR A 281 -131.20 -79.78 29.92
CA THR A 281 -129.90 -79.57 30.59
C THR A 281 -128.73 -79.99 29.70
N ILE A 282 -128.86 -81.06 28.90
CA ILE A 282 -127.85 -81.46 27.92
C ILE A 282 -127.74 -80.41 26.80
N ILE A 283 -128.86 -79.86 26.31
CA ILE A 283 -128.84 -78.77 25.32
C ILE A 283 -128.17 -77.52 25.90
N ASP A 284 -128.50 -77.14 27.13
CA ASP A 284 -127.94 -75.96 27.80
C ASP A 284 -126.44 -76.15 28.11
N VAL A 285 -126.03 -77.33 28.59
CA VAL A 285 -124.62 -77.68 28.82
C VAL A 285 -123.85 -77.78 27.49
N THR A 286 -124.48 -78.23 26.41
CA THR A 286 -123.85 -78.26 25.08
C THR A 286 -123.67 -76.85 24.54
N ALA A 287 -124.68 -75.99 24.67
CA ALA A 287 -124.60 -74.57 24.30
C ALA A 287 -123.55 -73.82 25.15
N GLU A 288 -123.48 -74.10 26.45
CA GLU A 288 -122.45 -73.55 27.34
C GLU A 288 -121.05 -74.10 26.99
N ASN A 289 -120.92 -75.38 26.63
CA ASN A 289 -119.66 -75.96 26.18
C ASN A 289 -119.19 -75.33 24.86
N ASP A 290 -120.10 -75.09 23.93
CA ASP A 290 -119.83 -74.40 22.67
C ASP A 290 -119.43 -72.94 22.92
N GLN A 291 -120.09 -72.26 23.84
CA GLN A 291 -119.73 -70.90 24.26
C GLN A 291 -118.36 -70.86 24.97
N LEU A 292 -118.02 -71.86 25.77
CA LEU A 292 -116.70 -71.99 26.41
C LEU A 292 -115.62 -72.30 25.37
N ARG A 293 -115.88 -73.15 24.38
CA ARG A 293 -114.97 -73.40 23.25
C ARG A 293 -114.73 -72.14 22.44
N GLN A 294 -115.79 -71.37 22.19
CA GLN A 294 -115.68 -70.07 21.53
C GLN A 294 -114.88 -69.07 22.38
N THR A 295 -115.11 -69.00 23.69
CA THR A 295 -114.37 -68.14 24.60
C THR A 295 -112.90 -68.53 24.68
N ILE A 296 -112.59 -69.83 24.71
CA ILE A 296 -111.21 -70.34 24.67
C ILE A 296 -110.57 -69.97 23.34
N GLN A 297 -111.26 -70.14 22.22
CA GLN A 297 -110.76 -69.76 20.89
C GLN A 297 -110.52 -68.25 20.78
N GLU A 298 -111.39 -67.42 21.35
CA GLU A 298 -111.22 -65.97 21.44
C GLU A 298 -110.07 -65.57 22.37
N MET A 299 -109.90 -66.26 23.50
CA MET A 299 -108.77 -66.08 24.42
C MET A 299 -107.44 -66.53 23.79
N GLU A 300 -107.41 -67.63 23.05
CA GLU A 300 -106.24 -68.10 22.31
C GLU A 300 -105.90 -67.15 21.17
N LYS A 301 -106.90 -66.60 20.50
CA LYS A 301 -106.73 -65.55 19.49
C LYS A 301 -106.17 -64.27 20.13
N CYS A 302 -106.74 -63.80 21.24
CA CYS A 302 -106.24 -62.63 21.97
C CYS A 302 -104.83 -62.85 22.53
N ALA A 303 -104.54 -64.04 23.05
CA ALA A 303 -103.21 -64.42 23.53
C ALA A 303 -102.20 -64.41 22.37
N SER A 304 -102.56 -65.00 21.23
CA SER A 304 -101.75 -65.01 20.01
C SER A 304 -101.50 -63.59 19.48
N GLU A 305 -102.53 -62.74 19.43
CA GLU A 305 -102.42 -61.34 19.04
C GLU A 305 -101.52 -60.54 20.01
N SER A 306 -101.67 -60.76 21.32
CA SER A 306 -100.83 -60.14 22.34
C SER A 306 -99.37 -60.58 22.24
N GLN A 307 -99.13 -61.87 21.97
CA GLN A 307 -97.79 -62.44 21.82
C GLN A 307 -97.12 -61.97 20.53
N ASN A 308 -97.87 -61.87 19.44
CA ASN A 308 -97.41 -61.24 18.20
C ASN A 308 -97.07 -59.77 18.41
N ARG A 309 -97.91 -59.00 19.12
CA ARG A 309 -97.65 -57.59 19.45
C ARG A 309 -96.42 -57.42 20.35
N LEU A 310 -96.22 -58.33 21.30
CA LEU A 310 -95.04 -58.36 22.17
C LEU A 310 -93.77 -58.70 21.38
N GLY A 311 -93.85 -59.66 20.45
CA GLY A 311 -92.79 -59.96 19.50
C GLY A 311 -92.43 -58.76 18.60
N GLN A 312 -93.45 -58.05 18.09
CA GLN A 312 -93.25 -56.81 17.31
C GLN A 312 -92.57 -55.71 18.14
N LEU A 313 -93.02 -55.48 19.37
CA LEU A 313 -92.41 -54.50 20.28
C LEU A 313 -90.98 -54.86 20.66
N GLN A 314 -90.69 -56.14 20.90
CA GLN A 314 -89.35 -56.65 21.15
C GLN A 314 -88.42 -56.39 19.95
N THR A 315 -88.92 -56.68 18.74
CA THR A 315 -88.18 -56.45 17.49
C THR A 315 -87.87 -54.95 17.29
N GLN A 316 -88.85 -54.07 17.56
CA GLN A 316 -88.65 -52.61 17.54
C GLN A 316 -87.65 -52.13 18.59
N LEU A 317 -87.67 -52.69 19.80
CA LEU A 317 -86.72 -52.38 20.86
C LEU A 317 -85.30 -52.77 20.47
N ASP A 318 -85.13 -53.96 19.88
CA ASP A 318 -83.84 -54.46 19.42
C ASP A 318 -83.32 -53.65 18.22
N GLU A 319 -84.21 -53.23 17.31
CA GLU A 319 -83.88 -52.33 16.21
C GLU A 319 -83.49 -50.93 16.69
N MET A 320 -84.21 -50.36 17.66
CA MET A 320 -83.84 -49.09 18.29
C MET A 320 -82.51 -49.19 19.03
N ARG A 321 -82.20 -50.33 19.66
CA ARG A 321 -80.91 -50.56 20.31
C ARG A 321 -79.77 -50.62 19.29
N ARG A 322 -79.97 -51.36 18.18
CA ARG A 322 -79.02 -51.41 17.05
C ARG A 322 -78.83 -50.04 16.41
N ASN A 323 -79.90 -49.28 16.18
CA ASN A 323 -79.83 -47.94 15.59
C ASN A 323 -79.07 -46.95 16.49
N LYS A 324 -79.28 -46.98 17.80
CA LYS A 324 -78.51 -46.16 18.75
C LYS A 324 -77.03 -46.54 18.76
N GLN A 325 -76.70 -47.84 18.77
CA GLN A 325 -75.32 -48.31 18.70
C GLN A 325 -74.65 -47.88 17.39
N ASN A 326 -75.34 -48.00 16.25
CA ASN A 326 -74.84 -47.54 14.95
C ASN A 326 -74.67 -46.02 14.90
N GLN A 327 -75.57 -45.23 15.50
CA GLN A 327 -75.39 -43.77 15.60
C GLN A 327 -74.14 -43.40 16.40
N VAL A 328 -73.89 -44.08 17.54
CA VAL A 328 -72.68 -43.87 18.34
C VAL A 328 -71.42 -44.26 17.55
N LEU A 329 -71.43 -45.40 16.86
CA LEU A 329 -70.31 -45.81 16.02
C LEU A 329 -70.06 -44.85 14.86
N LYS A 330 -71.11 -44.34 14.21
CA LYS A 330 -71.00 -43.36 13.13
C LYS A 330 -70.46 -42.02 13.64
N ALA A 331 -70.92 -41.55 14.80
CA ALA A 331 -70.40 -40.35 15.45
C ALA A 331 -68.91 -40.52 15.83
N ARG A 332 -68.55 -41.68 16.40
CA ARG A 332 -67.17 -42.02 16.75
C ARG A 332 -66.27 -42.08 15.52
N ALA A 333 -66.70 -42.75 14.45
CA ALA A 333 -65.97 -42.81 13.19
C ALA A 333 -65.80 -41.43 12.55
N SER A 334 -66.84 -40.58 12.59
CA SER A 334 -66.75 -39.21 12.11
C SER A 334 -65.78 -38.35 12.92
N MET A 335 -65.80 -38.45 14.26
CA MET A 335 -64.84 -37.75 15.12
C MET A 335 -63.41 -38.26 14.90
N GLN A 336 -63.22 -39.56 14.78
CA GLN A 336 -61.90 -40.15 14.52
C GLN A 336 -61.36 -39.74 13.14
N GLY A 337 -62.23 -39.63 12.13
CA GLY A 337 -61.86 -39.05 10.83
C GLY A 337 -61.40 -37.61 10.96
N LYS A 338 -62.15 -36.77 11.70
CA LYS A 338 -61.73 -35.37 11.96
C LYS A 338 -60.42 -35.26 12.73
N ILE A 339 -60.18 -36.14 13.72
CA ILE A 339 -58.92 -36.19 14.45
C ILE A 339 -57.77 -36.50 13.50
N ARG A 340 -57.93 -37.52 12.65
CA ARG A 340 -56.93 -37.86 11.64
C ARG A 340 -56.67 -36.73 10.65
N ASP A 341 -57.70 -36.07 10.14
CA ASP A 341 -57.55 -34.91 9.25
C ASP A 341 -56.79 -33.75 9.94
N LEU A 342 -56.97 -33.57 11.25
CA LEU A 342 -56.25 -32.56 12.03
C LEU A 342 -54.80 -32.99 12.30
N GLU A 343 -54.56 -34.25 12.61
CA GLU A 343 -53.21 -34.83 12.78
C GLU A 343 -52.41 -34.70 11.48
N ASP A 344 -53.00 -35.04 10.34
CA ASP A 344 -52.38 -34.90 9.02
C ASP A 344 -52.05 -33.44 8.72
N LYS A 345 -52.97 -32.51 9.00
CA LYS A 345 -52.72 -31.05 8.85
C LYS A 345 -51.60 -30.54 9.75
N ILE A 346 -51.52 -31.03 10.99
CA ILE A 346 -50.42 -30.67 11.91
C ILE A 346 -49.11 -31.23 11.37
N SER A 347 -49.10 -32.46 10.84
CA SER A 347 -47.91 -33.08 10.25
C SER A 347 -47.41 -32.30 9.03
N THR A 348 -48.31 -31.95 8.10
CA THR A 348 -47.94 -31.16 6.90
C THR A 348 -47.43 -29.78 7.29
N MET A 349 -48.10 -29.11 8.24
CA MET A 349 -47.67 -27.80 8.72
C MET A 349 -46.29 -27.87 9.39
N ASN A 350 -46.03 -28.92 10.17
CA ASN A 350 -44.71 -29.14 10.79
C ASN A 350 -43.62 -29.39 9.75
N GLU A 351 -43.87 -30.21 8.73
CA GLU A 351 -42.93 -30.44 7.62
C GLU A 351 -42.62 -29.15 6.85
N GLU A 352 -43.64 -28.33 6.56
CA GLU A 352 -43.46 -27.01 5.92
C GLU A 352 -42.63 -26.07 6.79
N HIS A 353 -42.89 -26.03 8.10
CA HIS A 353 -42.11 -25.24 9.05
C HIS A 353 -40.65 -25.70 9.12
N LEU A 354 -40.42 -27.02 9.15
CA LEU A 354 -39.07 -27.60 9.21
C LEU A 354 -38.30 -27.28 7.92
N SER A 355 -38.94 -27.44 6.76
CA SER A 355 -38.39 -27.05 5.45
C SER A 355 -38.05 -25.55 5.40
N LYS A 356 -38.90 -24.69 5.97
CA LYS A 356 -38.65 -23.24 6.05
C LYS A 356 -37.48 -22.91 6.97
N ILE A 357 -37.36 -23.59 8.10
CA ILE A 357 -36.23 -23.44 9.03
C ILE A 357 -34.93 -23.86 8.35
N GLU A 358 -34.91 -24.98 7.64
CA GLU A 358 -33.75 -25.44 6.87
C GLU A 358 -33.35 -24.43 5.79
N HIS A 359 -34.32 -23.91 5.03
CA HIS A 359 -34.04 -22.90 4.01
C HIS A 359 -33.48 -21.60 4.61
N LEU A 360 -34.05 -21.13 5.72
CA LEU A 360 -33.53 -19.95 6.43
C LEU A 360 -32.14 -20.20 7.00
N ASN A 361 -31.86 -21.38 7.56
CA ASN A 361 -30.54 -21.73 8.05
C ASN A 361 -29.50 -21.78 6.91
N ALA A 362 -29.85 -22.36 5.76
CA ALA A 362 -29.00 -22.35 4.58
C ALA A 362 -28.72 -20.91 4.11
N SER A 363 -29.75 -20.06 4.06
CA SER A 363 -29.59 -18.65 3.70
C SER A 363 -28.74 -17.86 4.71
N ILE A 364 -28.84 -18.17 6.00
CA ILE A 364 -27.99 -17.56 7.03
C ILE A 364 -26.53 -17.98 6.82
N GLU A 365 -26.28 -19.25 6.50
CA GLU A 365 -24.93 -19.76 6.31
C GLU A 365 -24.27 -19.18 5.05
N THR A 366 -25.00 -19.03 3.95
CA THR A 366 -24.49 -18.33 2.75
C THR A 366 -24.15 -16.87 3.07
N LEU A 367 -25.01 -16.16 3.81
CA LEU A 367 -24.75 -14.78 4.22
C LEU A 367 -23.54 -14.67 5.15
N ARG A 368 -23.29 -15.67 6.01
CA ARG A 368 -22.08 -15.73 6.86
C ARG A 368 -20.83 -15.93 6.02
N ALA A 369 -20.86 -16.85 5.06
CA ALA A 369 -19.74 -17.09 4.15
C ALA A 369 -19.42 -15.85 3.31
N ASP A 370 -20.43 -15.17 2.76
CA ASP A 370 -20.26 -13.92 2.00
C ASP A 370 -19.67 -12.81 2.88
N ARG A 371 -20.15 -12.69 4.13
CA ARG A 371 -19.59 -11.73 5.10
C ARG A 371 -18.12 -12.03 5.44
N GLU A 372 -17.78 -13.29 5.64
CA GLU A 372 -16.40 -13.69 5.93
C GLU A 372 -15.48 -13.39 4.75
N TRP A 373 -15.89 -13.75 3.54
CA TRP A 373 -15.14 -13.46 2.32
C TRP A 373 -14.92 -11.95 2.12
N THR A 374 -15.95 -11.13 2.33
CA THR A 374 -15.83 -9.67 2.22
C THR A 374 -14.92 -9.07 3.30
N LEU A 375 -14.87 -9.65 4.51
CA LEU A 375 -13.91 -9.23 5.55
C LEU A 375 -12.47 -9.60 5.18
N GLU A 376 -12.25 -10.79 4.64
CA GLU A 376 -10.92 -11.22 4.17
C GLU A 376 -10.41 -10.34 3.02
N GLU A 377 -11.26 -10.06 2.04
CA GLU A 377 -10.90 -9.20 0.91
C GLU A 377 -10.63 -7.76 1.36
N ASN A 378 -11.43 -7.21 2.28
CA ASN A 378 -11.15 -5.90 2.87
C ASN A 378 -9.81 -5.89 3.64
N ALA A 379 -9.50 -6.94 4.40
CA ALA A 379 -8.22 -7.06 5.09
C ALA A 379 -7.04 -7.13 4.09
N ARG A 380 -7.21 -7.84 2.98
CA ARG A 380 -6.22 -7.91 1.89
C ARG A 380 -6.01 -6.55 1.23
N LEU A 381 -7.09 -5.84 0.90
CA LEU A 381 -7.04 -4.50 0.31
C LEU A 381 -6.40 -3.48 1.24
N LEU A 382 -6.68 -3.55 2.56
CA LEU A 382 -6.04 -2.68 3.55
C LEU A 382 -4.52 -2.93 3.65
N LYS A 383 -4.08 -4.19 3.62
CA LYS A 383 -2.65 -4.52 3.57
C LYS A 383 -2.00 -3.96 2.31
N LEU A 384 -2.67 -4.10 1.16
CA LEU A 384 -2.19 -3.57 -0.11
C LEU A 384 -2.10 -2.03 -0.05
N LEU A 385 -3.13 -1.35 0.46
CA LEU A 385 -3.15 0.10 0.65
C LEU A 385 -2.00 0.56 1.56
N ASN A 386 -1.75 -0.15 2.66
CA ASN A 386 -0.65 0.18 3.57
C ASN A 386 0.72 0.02 2.90
N SER A 387 0.93 -1.05 2.13
CA SER A 387 2.20 -1.21 1.39
C SER A 387 2.41 -0.14 0.32
N TYR A 388 1.35 0.33 -0.34
CA TYR A 388 1.44 1.48 -1.25
C TYR A 388 1.73 2.79 -0.51
N LYS A 389 1.17 2.99 0.69
CA LYS A 389 1.49 4.15 1.52
C LYS A 389 2.95 4.16 1.98
N GLU A 390 3.48 3.02 2.39
CA GLU A 390 4.91 2.87 2.74
C GLU A 390 5.79 3.19 1.54
N LYS A 391 5.54 2.59 0.37
CA LYS A 391 6.28 2.90 -0.87
C LYS A 391 6.20 4.38 -1.26
N LEU A 392 5.04 5.00 -1.08
CA LEU A 392 4.87 6.42 -1.35
C LEU A 392 5.73 7.26 -0.39
N ASN A 393 5.77 6.90 0.90
CA ASN A 393 6.61 7.56 1.89
C ASN A 393 8.11 7.40 1.57
N ASP A 394 8.54 6.20 1.20
CA ASP A 394 9.94 5.94 0.81
C ASP A 394 10.37 6.79 -0.40
N ILE A 395 9.48 6.92 -1.39
CA ILE A 395 9.73 7.76 -2.58
C ILE A 395 9.79 9.25 -2.19
N TRP A 396 8.93 9.70 -1.27
CA TRP A 396 8.96 11.07 -0.75
C TRP A 396 10.28 11.36 -0.01
N GLU A 397 10.70 10.48 0.90
CA GLU A 397 11.97 10.63 1.61
C GLU A 397 13.17 10.64 0.65
N ALA A 398 13.16 9.78 -0.38
CA ALA A 398 14.19 9.77 -1.41
C ALA A 398 14.20 11.04 -2.26
N LEU A 399 13.02 11.61 -2.56
CA LEU A 399 12.90 12.87 -3.28
C LEU A 399 13.44 14.04 -2.45
N ASP A 400 13.09 14.10 -1.16
CA ASP A 400 13.57 15.13 -0.24
C ASP A 400 15.10 15.05 -0.08
N ALA A 401 15.65 13.83 0.06
CA ALA A 401 17.09 13.62 0.12
C ALA A 401 17.80 14.11 -1.16
N ARG A 402 17.27 13.76 -2.34
CA ARG A 402 17.81 14.25 -3.62
C ARG A 402 17.68 15.74 -3.79
N GLN A 403 16.59 16.34 -3.32
CA GLN A 403 16.41 17.78 -3.36
C GLN A 403 17.46 18.48 -2.49
N GLU A 404 17.78 17.93 -1.32
CA GLU A 404 18.81 18.48 -0.45
C GLU A 404 20.22 18.31 -1.05
N GLU A 405 20.53 17.17 -1.64
CA GLU A 405 21.76 16.97 -2.41
C GLU A 405 21.88 17.98 -3.57
N SER A 406 20.80 18.23 -4.30
CA SER A 406 20.77 19.22 -5.38
C SER A 406 21.03 20.64 -4.86
N LYS A 407 20.44 21.04 -3.73
CA LYS A 407 20.73 22.34 -3.10
C LYS A 407 22.20 22.44 -2.70
N GLN A 408 22.79 21.39 -2.13
CA GLN A 408 24.20 21.36 -1.77
C GLN A 408 25.12 21.47 -3.00
N LEU A 409 24.78 20.81 -4.10
CA LEU A 409 25.52 20.93 -5.36
C LEU A 409 25.39 22.34 -5.95
N HIS A 410 24.21 22.95 -5.90
CA HIS A 410 24.03 24.33 -6.34
C HIS A 410 24.84 25.31 -5.50
N ALA A 411 24.85 25.16 -4.17
CA ALA A 411 25.66 25.99 -3.28
C ALA A 411 27.16 25.89 -3.60
N LYS A 412 27.68 24.66 -3.80
CA LYS A 412 29.07 24.45 -4.22
C LYS A 412 29.38 25.09 -5.58
N LEU A 413 28.45 24.98 -6.52
CA LEU A 413 28.62 25.56 -7.85
C LEU A 413 28.64 27.08 -7.79
N ASP A 414 27.84 27.70 -6.91
CA ASP A 414 27.87 29.14 -6.68
C ASP A 414 29.17 29.58 -5.97
N ASP A 415 29.70 28.78 -5.03
CA ASP A 415 31.02 29.01 -4.42
C ASP A 415 32.15 28.91 -5.47
N ASP A 416 32.12 27.89 -6.33
CA ASP A 416 33.09 27.70 -7.42
C ASP A 416 33.00 28.84 -8.44
N ARG A 417 31.79 29.31 -8.78
CA ARG A 417 31.60 30.49 -9.63
C ARG A 417 32.21 31.74 -9.01
N ALA A 418 32.00 31.97 -7.71
CA ALA A 418 32.60 33.10 -7.00
C ALA A 418 34.14 33.00 -7.02
N LEU A 419 34.70 31.82 -6.83
CA LEU A 419 36.14 31.58 -6.92
C LEU A 419 36.68 31.88 -8.33
N VAL A 420 36.01 31.42 -9.38
CA VAL A 420 36.41 31.69 -10.77
C VAL A 420 36.42 33.19 -11.07
N VAL A 421 35.40 33.94 -10.61
CA VAL A 421 35.36 35.39 -10.76
C VAL A 421 36.54 36.04 -10.05
N HIS A 422 36.85 35.64 -8.81
CA HIS A 422 38.01 36.16 -8.08
C HIS A 422 39.34 35.87 -8.78
N LEU A 423 39.51 34.65 -9.32
CA LEU A 423 40.71 34.31 -10.09
C LEU A 423 40.82 35.11 -11.40
N ALA A 424 39.70 35.37 -12.06
CA ALA A 424 39.66 36.23 -13.25
C ALA A 424 40.07 37.67 -12.92
N ASP A 425 39.56 38.24 -11.83
CA ASP A 425 39.96 39.57 -11.35
C ASP A 425 41.46 39.65 -11.04
N ASP A 426 42.02 38.62 -10.41
CA ASP A 426 43.44 38.57 -10.08
C ASP A 426 44.33 38.38 -11.33
N LEU A 427 43.87 37.62 -12.32
CA LEU A 427 44.52 37.54 -13.63
C LEU A 427 44.49 38.88 -14.36
N GLU A 428 43.36 39.60 -14.34
CA GLU A 428 43.25 40.93 -14.94
C GLU A 428 44.21 41.93 -14.27
N LYS A 429 44.28 41.95 -12.93
CA LYS A 429 45.24 42.79 -12.19
C LYS A 429 46.69 42.44 -12.55
N SER A 430 47.01 41.15 -12.61
CA SER A 430 48.35 40.68 -12.99
C SER A 430 48.71 41.10 -14.41
N GLN A 431 47.78 40.94 -15.36
CA GLN A 431 47.96 41.34 -16.75
C GLN A 431 48.13 42.86 -16.89
N HIS A 432 47.35 43.65 -16.15
CA HIS A 432 47.53 45.10 -16.10
C HIS A 432 48.92 45.48 -15.57
N ALA A 433 49.39 44.84 -14.49
CA ALA A 433 50.73 45.09 -13.96
C ALA A 433 51.84 44.73 -14.97
N VAL A 434 51.70 43.62 -15.70
CA VAL A 434 52.63 43.23 -16.78
C VAL A 434 52.64 44.28 -17.89
N ASN A 435 51.48 44.77 -18.33
CA ASN A 435 51.41 45.80 -19.36
C ASN A 435 52.10 47.10 -18.93
N VAL A 436 51.87 47.55 -17.68
CA VAL A 436 52.55 48.74 -17.14
C VAL A 436 54.08 48.54 -17.10
N LEU A 437 54.55 47.38 -16.66
CA LEU A 437 55.99 47.07 -16.66
C LEU A 437 56.56 46.99 -18.08
N LEU A 438 55.78 46.51 -19.06
CA LEU A 438 56.18 46.47 -20.45
C LEU A 438 56.30 47.89 -21.03
N GLU A 439 55.35 48.77 -20.77
CA GLU A 439 55.42 50.19 -21.17
C GLU A 439 56.64 50.89 -20.55
N GLN A 440 56.90 50.66 -19.26
CA GLN A 440 58.10 51.17 -18.60
C GLN A 440 59.38 50.64 -19.24
N LYS A 441 59.42 49.35 -19.58
CA LYS A 441 60.56 48.74 -20.28
C LYS A 441 60.78 49.36 -21.65
N ILE A 442 59.73 49.60 -22.42
CA ILE A 442 59.82 50.25 -23.73
C ILE A 442 60.37 51.67 -23.57
N SER A 443 59.84 52.46 -22.63
CA SER A 443 60.34 53.81 -22.35
C SER A 443 61.83 53.83 -21.99
N VAL A 444 62.30 52.87 -21.18
CA VAL A 444 63.73 52.77 -20.82
C VAL A 444 64.57 52.37 -22.04
N LEU A 445 64.06 51.50 -22.91
CA LEU A 445 64.77 51.12 -24.14
C LEU A 445 64.90 52.32 -25.10
N ASP A 446 63.86 53.13 -25.24
CA ASP A 446 63.90 54.36 -26.04
C ASP A 446 64.91 55.37 -25.48
N ASP A 447 64.99 55.52 -24.15
CA ASP A 447 65.99 56.35 -23.49
C ASP A 447 67.42 55.83 -23.72
N VAL A 448 67.62 54.51 -23.66
CA VAL A 448 68.91 53.88 -23.95
C VAL A 448 69.32 54.11 -25.41
N GLU A 449 68.40 54.00 -26.35
CA GLU A 449 68.66 54.25 -27.77
C GLU A 449 69.05 55.72 -28.01
N ARG A 450 68.32 56.66 -27.41
CA ARG A 450 68.65 58.09 -27.45
C ARG A 450 70.03 58.39 -26.86
N LEU A 451 70.40 57.73 -25.76
CA LEU A 451 71.73 57.87 -25.15
C LEU A 451 72.84 57.31 -26.04
N LYS A 452 72.58 56.20 -26.76
CA LYS A 452 73.52 55.65 -27.74
C LYS A 452 73.75 56.61 -28.90
N GLU A 453 72.69 57.17 -29.48
CA GLU A 453 72.81 58.17 -30.55
C GLU A 453 73.62 59.40 -30.09
N ALA A 454 73.39 59.88 -28.87
CA ALA A 454 74.14 60.99 -28.29
C ALA A 454 75.63 60.65 -28.09
N LEU A 455 75.94 59.43 -27.65
CA LEU A 455 77.32 58.94 -27.53
C LEU A 455 78.00 58.84 -28.90
N GLU A 456 77.34 58.27 -29.90
CA GLU A 456 77.88 58.19 -31.26
C GLU A 456 78.16 59.59 -31.84
N ALA A 457 77.27 60.56 -31.61
CA ALA A 457 77.49 61.95 -32.01
C ALA A 457 78.69 62.59 -31.27
N GLN A 458 78.88 62.29 -29.98
CA GLN A 458 80.05 62.73 -29.23
C GLN A 458 81.35 62.10 -29.75
N ASP A 459 81.35 60.81 -30.05
CA ASP A 459 82.51 60.10 -30.61
C ASP A 459 82.92 60.71 -31.97
N GLN A 460 81.96 61.02 -32.84
CA GLN A 460 82.22 61.73 -34.11
C GLN A 460 82.83 63.11 -33.90
N TYR A 461 82.37 63.84 -32.87
CA TYR A 461 82.92 65.15 -32.53
C TYR A 461 84.35 65.05 -31.96
N ILE A 462 84.62 64.04 -31.12
CA ILE A 462 85.97 63.76 -30.61
C ILE A 462 86.90 63.44 -31.79
N GLU A 463 86.48 62.60 -32.74
CA GLU A 463 87.28 62.27 -33.92
C GLU A 463 87.64 63.52 -34.74
N LEU A 464 86.72 64.48 -34.86
CA LEU A 464 86.98 65.76 -35.50
C LEU A 464 88.04 66.58 -34.73
N LEU A 465 87.90 66.68 -33.40
CA LEU A 465 88.85 67.39 -32.55
C LEU A 465 90.24 66.74 -32.54
N GLU A 466 90.31 65.41 -32.62
CA GLU A 466 91.56 64.66 -32.75
C GLU A 466 92.25 64.99 -34.07
N LYS A 467 91.51 65.03 -35.18
CA LYS A 467 92.04 65.48 -36.49
C LYS A 467 92.56 66.91 -36.43
N ASP A 468 91.80 67.83 -35.84
CA ASP A 468 92.25 69.22 -35.65
C ASP A 468 93.51 69.30 -34.80
N THR A 469 93.59 68.51 -33.72
CA THR A 469 94.77 68.44 -32.85
C THR A 469 96.00 67.99 -33.61
N VAL A 470 95.90 66.92 -34.42
CA VAL A 470 96.99 66.45 -35.29
C VAL A 470 97.44 67.54 -36.26
N ILE A 471 96.49 68.26 -36.87
CA ILE A 471 96.79 69.39 -37.77
C ILE A 471 97.55 70.50 -37.02
N TYR A 472 97.12 70.87 -35.81
CA TYR A 472 97.82 71.87 -35.00
C TYR A 472 99.22 71.39 -34.60
N GLU A 473 99.38 70.12 -34.23
CA GLU A 473 100.68 69.52 -33.90
C GLU A 473 101.63 69.54 -35.09
N GLU A 474 101.16 69.19 -36.30
CA GLU A 474 101.94 69.26 -37.53
C GLU A 474 102.37 70.70 -37.84
N HIS A 475 101.47 71.67 -37.75
CA HIS A 475 101.80 73.09 -37.94
C HIS A 475 102.85 73.58 -36.93
N VAL A 476 102.72 73.19 -35.65
CA VAL A 476 103.73 73.50 -34.62
C VAL A 476 105.07 72.83 -34.96
N GLY A 477 105.04 71.59 -35.46
CA GLY A 477 106.22 70.88 -35.97
C GLY A 477 106.91 71.65 -37.10
N LEU A 478 106.18 72.04 -38.14
CA LEU A 478 106.69 72.83 -39.27
C LEU A 478 107.28 74.17 -38.81
N LEU A 479 106.65 74.85 -37.85
CA LEU A 479 107.19 76.09 -37.27
C LEU A 479 108.48 75.85 -36.50
N ARG A 480 108.57 74.77 -35.71
CA ARG A 480 109.80 74.38 -35.00
C ARG A 480 110.92 74.07 -35.99
N ASP A 481 110.64 73.33 -37.05
CA ASP A 481 111.59 72.97 -38.09
C ASP A 481 112.06 74.20 -38.89
N SER A 482 111.13 75.09 -39.25
CA SER A 482 111.44 76.36 -39.93
C SER A 482 112.31 77.28 -39.06
N LEU A 483 112.02 77.37 -37.76
CA LEU A 483 112.87 78.09 -36.79
C LEU A 483 114.24 77.43 -36.64
N GLY A 484 114.30 76.10 -36.64
CA GLY A 484 115.54 75.32 -36.64
C GLY A 484 116.39 75.60 -37.87
N ALA A 485 115.81 75.49 -39.07
CA ALA A 485 116.44 75.78 -40.35
C ALA A 485 116.95 77.23 -40.40
N SER A 486 116.13 78.21 -40.00
CA SER A 486 116.53 79.62 -39.92
C SER A 486 117.72 79.84 -38.98
N LYS A 487 117.79 79.15 -37.84
CA LYS A 487 118.96 79.20 -36.94
C LYS A 487 120.20 78.58 -37.60
N VAL A 488 120.06 77.49 -38.35
CA VAL A 488 121.16 76.85 -39.08
C VAL A 488 121.67 77.74 -40.22
N GLU A 489 120.77 78.27 -41.04
CA GLU A 489 121.09 79.22 -42.11
C GLU A 489 121.76 80.48 -41.57
N ARG A 490 121.26 81.03 -40.46
CA ARG A 490 121.89 82.19 -39.79
C ARG A 490 123.30 81.86 -39.33
N LYS A 491 123.55 80.66 -38.76
CA LYS A 491 124.90 80.21 -38.40
C LYS A 491 125.79 80.07 -39.63
N ALA A 492 125.28 79.51 -40.73
CA ALA A 492 126.01 79.39 -41.99
C ALA A 492 126.37 80.75 -42.60
N LEU A 493 125.43 81.70 -42.58
CA LEU A 493 125.66 83.08 -43.04
C LEU A 493 126.72 83.79 -42.20
N ILE A 494 126.70 83.62 -40.87
CA ILE A 494 127.73 84.17 -39.98
C ILE A 494 129.11 83.58 -40.32
N ARG A 495 129.20 82.26 -40.53
CA ARG A 495 130.45 81.62 -40.97
C ARG A 495 130.91 82.15 -42.32
N SER A 496 130.01 82.26 -43.30
CA SER A 496 130.31 82.80 -44.63
C SER A 496 130.83 84.24 -44.54
N LYS A 497 130.17 85.14 -43.80
CA LYS A 497 130.65 86.50 -43.55
C LYS A 497 132.00 86.53 -42.85
N ALA A 498 132.24 85.62 -41.91
CA ALA A 498 133.53 85.48 -41.24
C ALA A 498 134.64 85.02 -42.21
N TYR A 499 134.34 84.07 -43.09
CA TYR A 499 135.26 83.65 -44.16
C TYR A 499 135.53 84.78 -45.15
N GLU A 500 134.50 85.51 -45.58
CA GLU A 500 134.62 86.65 -46.49
C GLU A 500 135.45 87.77 -45.85
N ALA A 501 135.23 88.09 -44.58
CA ALA A 501 136.04 89.05 -43.83
C ALA A 501 137.50 88.58 -43.72
N LYS A 502 137.73 87.28 -43.47
CA LYS A 502 139.06 86.68 -43.46
C LYS A 502 139.73 86.74 -44.83
N LEU A 503 138.98 86.52 -45.91
CA LEU A 503 139.46 86.63 -47.29
C LEU A 503 139.84 88.07 -47.64
N ARG A 504 139.00 89.05 -47.32
CA ARG A 504 139.34 90.48 -47.49
C ARG A 504 140.56 90.89 -46.67
N ALA A 505 140.70 90.39 -45.44
CA ALA A 505 141.89 90.64 -44.64
C ALA A 505 143.16 90.06 -45.29
N LEU A 506 143.08 88.84 -45.83
CA LEU A 506 144.17 88.22 -46.60
C LEU A 506 144.45 88.96 -47.92
N GLU A 507 143.44 89.50 -48.60
CA GLU A 507 143.61 90.35 -49.78
C GLU A 507 144.29 91.68 -49.43
N GLN A 508 143.91 92.32 -48.32
CA GLN A 508 144.60 93.50 -47.81
C GLN A 508 146.05 93.20 -47.41
N GLU A 509 146.31 92.04 -46.82
CA GLU A 509 147.67 91.59 -46.46
C GLU A 509 148.50 91.29 -47.73
N LYS A 510 147.90 90.64 -48.73
CA LYS A 510 148.50 90.45 -50.06
C LYS A 510 148.78 91.78 -50.75
N GLU A 511 147.89 92.76 -50.64
CA GLU A 511 148.10 94.10 -51.20
C GLU A 511 149.19 94.87 -50.45
N GLN A 512 149.26 94.74 -49.12
CA GLN A 512 150.41 95.23 -48.33
C GLN A 512 151.72 94.55 -48.75
N MET A 513 151.71 93.23 -48.99
CA MET A 513 152.88 92.52 -49.52
C MET A 513 153.27 93.00 -50.92
N ASN A 514 152.32 93.26 -51.81
CA ASN A 514 152.59 93.86 -53.12
C ASN A 514 153.13 95.30 -53.02
N ARG A 515 152.64 96.11 -52.05
CA ARG A 515 153.23 97.42 -51.74
C ARG A 515 154.66 97.29 -51.21
N ARG A 516 154.95 96.27 -50.40
CA ARG A 516 156.31 95.94 -49.92
C ARG A 516 157.22 95.36 -51.01
N SER A 517 156.71 94.62 -52.00
CA SER A 517 157.49 94.07 -53.11
C SER A 517 157.80 95.12 -54.19
N ASN A 518 156.87 96.02 -54.50
CA ASN A 518 157.10 97.15 -55.40
C ASN A 518 157.98 98.25 -54.77
N GLY A 519 158.06 98.32 -53.44
CA GLY A 519 159.05 99.14 -52.72
C GLY A 519 160.50 98.63 -52.84
N LYS A 520 160.71 97.34 -53.18
CA LYS A 520 162.05 96.78 -53.42
C LYS A 520 162.56 96.94 -54.86
N LEU A 521 161.67 97.25 -55.81
CA LEU A 521 162.05 97.49 -57.22
C LEU A 521 162.57 98.91 -57.51
N ASN A 522 162.42 99.85 -56.58
CA ASN A 522 162.99 101.20 -56.70
C ASN A 522 164.29 101.43 -55.90
N PHE A 523 164.85 100.39 -55.27
CA PHE A 523 166.14 100.49 -54.55
C PHE A 523 167.33 99.88 -55.31
N PHE A 524 167.11 99.24 -56.46
CA PHE A 524 168.17 98.75 -57.37
C PHE A 524 168.28 99.58 -58.66
N ARG A 525 168.01 100.89 -58.58
CA ARG A 525 168.31 101.89 -59.63
C ARG A 525 169.36 102.91 -59.16
N LYS A 526 170.39 102.39 -58.48
CA LYS A 526 171.76 102.93 -58.36
C LYS A 526 172.67 101.72 -58.18
N TYR A 527 172.89 101.00 -59.27
CA TYR A 527 174.20 100.57 -59.82
C TYR A 527 173.95 99.93 -61.18
#